data_AF-A0A966Z8F6-F1
#
_entry.id   AF-A0A966Z8F6-F1
#
_cell.length_a   1.000
_cell.length_b   1.000
_cell.length_c   1.000
_cell.angle_alpha   90.00
_cell.angle_beta   90.00
_cell.angle_gamma   90.00
#
_symmetry.space_group_name_H-M   'P 1'
#
loop_
_entity.id
_entity.type
_entity.pdbx_description
1 polymer ?
#
loop_
_entity_poly.entity_id
_entity_poly.type
_entity_poly.pdbx_seq_one_letter_code
_entity_poly.pdbx_strand_id
1 'polypeptide(L)'
;MSQFLSDGGVVDATFSVESLAPGAFVITFESWSGAAGTRFARNSEYTKGLELLFFRLASLGATISSIELAPANRPERTLLLIEARPFPWKLGTSTDVKQLRVELGRAQTMANSRPGKGNRTKRLRIYSQISGLFDAQSLSEMISVGNGWGLSEPMLDDSDVAGFQPSGEVRVVVEQHAMDAATRHYEQQGWTVDPSVARTESFDLLCTRAREVLHVEAKGTTGNGRQVLLTWREVEHARLFPRVALVVVSGIVVVRESLLAAHGGRVAVFDPWRIEECQLSATQYRCAVPAVT
;
A
#
# COMPACT_ATOMS: atom_id res chain seq x y z
N MET A 1 -7.13 -7.81 -20.74
CA MET A 1 -7.06 -6.54 -19.98
C MET A 1 -7.47 -6.85 -18.57
N SER A 2 -6.75 -6.30 -17.62
CA SER A 2 -6.84 -6.64 -16.20
C SER A 2 -7.35 -5.42 -15.43
N GLN A 3 -8.03 -5.65 -14.31
CA GLN A 3 -8.55 -4.62 -13.42
C GLN A 3 -7.76 -4.58 -12.12
N PHE A 4 -7.82 -3.46 -11.41
CA PHE A 4 -7.27 -3.39 -10.06
C PHE A 4 -8.35 -3.80 -9.07
N LEU A 5 -7.96 -4.59 -8.07
CA LEU A 5 -8.75 -4.81 -6.86
C LEU A 5 -8.24 -3.86 -5.78
N SER A 6 -9.12 -3.41 -4.89
CA SER A 6 -8.75 -2.66 -3.70
C SER A 6 -9.67 -3.05 -2.53
N ASP A 7 -9.40 -2.55 -1.33
CA ASP A 7 -10.21 -2.83 -0.12
C ASP A 7 -11.71 -2.49 -0.29
N GLY A 8 -12.06 -1.64 -1.26
CA GLY A 8 -13.43 -1.26 -1.65
C GLY A 8 -14.04 -2.05 -2.83
N GLY A 9 -13.32 -3.04 -3.38
CA GLY A 9 -13.74 -3.84 -4.53
C GLY A 9 -12.95 -3.54 -5.80
N VAL A 10 -13.55 -3.87 -6.95
CA VAL A 10 -12.94 -3.63 -8.27
C VAL A 10 -12.87 -2.13 -8.53
N VAL A 11 -11.69 -1.64 -8.89
CA VAL A 11 -11.47 -0.28 -9.35
C VAL A 11 -11.76 -0.23 -10.86
N ASP A 12 -12.63 0.69 -11.29
CA ASP A 12 -12.87 0.98 -12.71
C ASP A 12 -11.66 1.72 -13.30
N ALA A 13 -10.59 0.95 -13.53
CA ALA A 13 -9.42 1.29 -14.29
C ALA A 13 -8.81 -0.02 -14.83
N THR A 14 -8.35 0.00 -16.08
CA THR A 14 -7.84 -1.20 -16.75
C THR A 14 -6.42 -1.02 -17.24
N PHE A 15 -5.67 -2.13 -17.23
CA PHE A 15 -4.32 -2.18 -17.77
C PHE A 15 -4.06 -3.50 -18.49
N SER A 16 -2.93 -3.59 -19.15
CA SER A 16 -2.38 -4.85 -19.68
C SER A 16 -0.87 -4.86 -19.55
N VAL A 17 -0.29 -6.05 -19.49
CA VAL A 17 1.15 -6.26 -19.35
C VAL A 17 1.64 -7.05 -20.55
N GLU A 18 2.73 -6.59 -21.16
CA GLU A 18 3.46 -7.28 -22.21
C GLU A 18 4.89 -7.53 -21.73
N SER A 19 5.43 -8.74 -21.90
CA SER A 19 6.85 -9.01 -21.66
C SER A 19 7.64 -8.76 -22.95
N LEU A 20 8.69 -7.94 -22.86
CA LEU A 20 9.60 -7.66 -23.98
C LEU A 20 10.82 -8.59 -23.95
N ALA A 21 11.29 -8.87 -22.75
CA ALA A 21 12.43 -9.73 -22.43
C ALA A 21 12.32 -10.13 -20.94
N PRO A 22 13.11 -11.10 -20.45
CA PRO A 22 13.16 -11.40 -19.03
C PRO A 22 13.43 -10.15 -18.18
N GLY A 23 12.53 -9.85 -17.25
CA GLY A 23 12.60 -8.66 -16.38
C GLY A 23 12.16 -7.34 -17.04
N ALA A 24 11.92 -7.31 -18.35
CA ALA A 24 11.53 -6.11 -19.10
C ALA A 24 10.06 -6.17 -19.54
N PHE A 25 9.26 -5.20 -19.10
CA PHE A 25 7.82 -5.19 -19.33
C PHE A 25 7.33 -3.85 -19.89
N VAL A 26 6.22 -3.92 -20.62
CA VAL A 26 5.40 -2.75 -20.93
C VAL A 26 4.06 -2.90 -20.27
N ILE A 27 3.69 -1.90 -19.47
CA ILE A 27 2.37 -1.82 -18.86
C ILE A 27 1.59 -0.76 -19.63
N THR A 28 0.53 -1.19 -20.30
CA THR A 28 -0.40 -0.27 -20.97
C THR A 28 -1.53 0.06 -20.01
N PHE A 29 -1.64 1.32 -19.59
CA PHE A 29 -2.70 1.82 -18.70
C PHE A 29 -3.74 2.58 -19.52
N GLU A 30 -4.99 2.10 -19.52
CA GLU A 30 -6.03 2.55 -20.44
C GLU A 30 -6.59 3.93 -20.11
N SER A 31 -6.98 4.68 -21.15
CA SER A 31 -7.53 6.03 -20.99
C SER A 31 -8.90 6.02 -20.30
N TRP A 32 -9.23 7.10 -19.58
CA TRP A 32 -10.62 7.41 -19.22
C TRP A 32 -11.33 8.13 -20.38
N SER A 33 -12.55 7.70 -20.68
CA SER A 33 -13.49 8.45 -21.53
C SER A 33 -14.90 8.43 -20.97
N GLY A 34 -15.72 9.41 -21.37
CA GLY A 34 -17.10 9.58 -20.90
C GLY A 34 -17.18 10.32 -19.56
N ALA A 35 -18.26 11.08 -19.33
CA ALA A 35 -18.46 11.73 -18.04
C ALA A 35 -18.78 10.68 -16.96
N ALA A 36 -18.27 10.87 -15.74
CA ALA A 36 -18.49 9.94 -14.62
C ALA A 36 -20.00 9.72 -14.39
N GLY A 37 -20.40 8.48 -14.09
CA GLY A 37 -21.80 8.10 -13.90
C GLY A 37 -22.64 7.95 -15.18
N THR A 38 -22.06 8.17 -16.36
CA THR A 38 -22.75 7.92 -17.64
C THR A 38 -22.55 6.49 -18.13
N ARG A 39 -23.50 5.96 -18.92
CA ARG A 39 -23.38 4.64 -19.58
C ARG A 39 -22.19 4.50 -20.54
N PHE A 40 -21.53 5.61 -20.85
CA PHE A 40 -20.36 5.69 -21.74
C PHE A 40 -19.05 5.92 -20.97
N ALA A 41 -19.13 6.07 -19.64
CA ALA A 41 -17.97 6.14 -18.78
C ALA A 41 -17.24 4.80 -18.82
N ARG A 42 -15.93 4.85 -18.99
CA ARG A 42 -15.04 3.71 -18.81
C ARG A 42 -13.79 4.17 -18.10
N ASN A 43 -13.23 3.34 -17.23
CA ASN A 43 -12.07 3.70 -16.45
C ASN A 43 -12.30 5.00 -15.63
N SER A 44 -13.49 5.21 -15.06
CA SER A 44 -13.81 6.46 -14.35
C SER A 44 -12.96 6.67 -13.10
N GLU A 45 -12.39 5.60 -12.53
CA GLU A 45 -11.44 5.63 -11.42
C GLU A 45 -9.97 5.66 -11.91
N TYR A 46 -9.70 6.22 -13.09
CA TYR A 46 -8.35 6.31 -13.70
C TYR A 46 -7.28 6.82 -12.73
N THR A 47 -7.57 7.88 -11.98
CA THR A 47 -6.63 8.47 -11.02
C THR A 47 -6.24 7.44 -9.96
N LYS A 48 -7.23 6.74 -9.41
CA LYS A 48 -7.06 5.71 -8.40
C LYS A 48 -6.26 4.52 -8.93
N GLY A 49 -6.64 4.01 -10.11
CA GLY A 49 -5.91 2.92 -10.78
C GLY A 49 -4.46 3.28 -11.09
N LEU A 50 -4.17 4.52 -11.46
CA LEU A 50 -2.82 4.96 -11.78
C LEU A 50 -1.95 5.08 -10.52
N GLU A 51 -2.51 5.56 -9.41
CA GLU A 51 -1.82 5.58 -8.12
C GLU A 51 -1.56 4.15 -7.61
N LEU A 52 -2.54 3.24 -7.70
CA LEU A 52 -2.36 1.82 -7.38
C LEU A 52 -1.28 1.16 -8.23
N LEU A 53 -1.26 1.45 -9.53
CA LEU A 53 -0.23 0.94 -10.43
C LEU A 53 1.17 1.35 -9.97
N PHE A 54 1.41 2.65 -9.75
CA PHE A 54 2.73 3.11 -9.33
C PHE A 54 3.10 2.65 -7.93
N PHE A 55 2.14 2.54 -7.03
CA PHE A 55 2.35 1.97 -5.70
C PHE A 55 2.81 0.51 -5.77
N ARG A 56 2.12 -0.31 -6.56
CA ARG A 56 2.46 -1.73 -6.73
C ARG A 56 3.80 -1.90 -7.43
N LEU A 57 4.09 -1.10 -8.45
CA LEU A 57 5.41 -1.08 -9.10
C LEU A 57 6.52 -0.63 -8.14
N ALA A 58 6.24 0.33 -7.25
CA ALA A 58 7.18 0.77 -6.22
C ALA A 58 7.48 -0.32 -5.20
N SER A 59 6.48 -1.09 -4.77
CA SER A 59 6.64 -2.26 -3.92
C SER A 59 7.45 -3.38 -4.58
N LEU A 60 7.41 -3.46 -5.91
CA LEU A 60 8.25 -4.36 -6.72
C LEU A 60 9.65 -3.80 -7.02
N GLY A 61 9.96 -2.59 -6.56
CA GLY A 61 11.25 -1.94 -6.82
C GLY A 61 11.51 -1.63 -8.30
N ALA A 62 10.43 -1.45 -9.08
CA ALA A 62 10.50 -1.29 -10.53
C ALA A 62 11.34 -0.07 -10.93
N THR A 63 12.14 -0.21 -11.99
CA THR A 63 12.82 0.91 -12.64
C THR A 63 12.04 1.30 -13.89
N ILE A 64 11.57 2.54 -13.95
CA ILE A 64 10.88 3.07 -15.12
C ILE A 64 11.92 3.55 -16.13
N SER A 65 11.89 2.95 -17.32
CA SER A 65 12.81 3.25 -18.43
C SER A 65 12.28 4.35 -19.33
N SER A 66 10.97 4.39 -19.56
CA SER A 66 10.29 5.45 -20.30
C SER A 66 8.78 5.39 -20.05
N ILE A 67 8.09 6.51 -20.27
CA ILE A 67 6.62 6.55 -20.31
C ILE A 67 6.20 7.28 -21.58
N GLU A 68 5.31 6.65 -22.35
CA GLU A 68 4.81 7.19 -23.60
C GLU A 68 3.30 7.45 -23.52
N LEU A 69 2.87 8.57 -24.07
CA LEU A 69 1.49 8.81 -24.45
C LEU A 69 1.16 7.98 -25.69
N ALA A 70 0.16 7.11 -25.64
CA ALA A 70 -0.13 6.17 -26.73
C ALA A 70 -1.64 6.09 -27.01
N PRO A 71 -2.24 6.97 -27.82
CA PRO A 71 -3.67 6.92 -28.14
C PRO A 71 -4.08 5.56 -28.73
N ALA A 72 -5.25 5.04 -28.36
CA ALA A 72 -5.70 3.73 -28.84
C ALA A 72 -5.94 3.67 -30.36
N ASN A 73 -6.39 4.79 -30.95
CA ASN A 73 -6.83 4.85 -32.34
C ASN A 73 -5.74 5.36 -33.31
N ARG A 74 -4.51 5.58 -32.82
CA ARG A 74 -3.42 6.14 -33.62
C ARG A 74 -2.10 5.46 -33.26
N PRO A 75 -1.19 5.30 -34.23
CA PRO A 75 0.12 4.71 -33.97
C PRO A 75 1.10 5.68 -33.28
N GLU A 76 0.79 6.98 -33.26
CA GLU A 76 1.65 8.01 -32.68
C GLU A 76 1.94 7.75 -31.19
N ARG A 77 3.21 7.87 -30.81
CA ARG A 77 3.64 7.76 -29.42
C ARG A 77 4.51 8.96 -29.07
N THR A 78 4.22 9.58 -27.93
CA THR A 78 4.96 10.75 -27.48
C THR A 78 5.60 10.44 -26.14
N LEU A 79 6.93 10.53 -26.06
CA LEU A 79 7.65 10.38 -24.80
C LEU A 79 7.23 11.49 -23.82
N LEU A 80 6.84 11.11 -22.60
CA LEU A 80 6.48 12.04 -21.53
C LEU A 80 7.73 12.38 -20.72
N LEU A 81 8.22 13.61 -20.86
CA LEU A 81 9.32 14.11 -20.05
C LEU A 81 8.79 14.60 -18.71
N ILE A 82 9.35 14.08 -17.61
CA ILE A 82 9.08 14.53 -16.26
C ILE A 82 10.35 15.25 -15.76
N GLU A 83 10.30 16.57 -15.70
CA GLU A 83 11.50 17.39 -15.41
C GLU A 83 12.17 17.01 -14.09
N ALA A 84 11.39 16.73 -13.05
CA ALA A 84 11.89 16.30 -11.74
C ALA A 84 12.46 14.87 -11.72
N ARG A 85 12.27 14.08 -12.79
CA ARG A 85 12.59 12.65 -12.84
C ARG A 85 13.12 12.28 -14.23
N PRO A 86 14.43 12.45 -14.51
CA PRO A 86 15.02 11.97 -15.75
C PRO A 86 15.02 10.44 -15.79
N PHE A 87 14.73 9.85 -16.95
CA PHE A 87 14.79 8.40 -17.14
C PHE A 87 16.24 7.89 -17.24
N PRO A 88 16.52 6.65 -16.82
CA PRO A 88 15.63 5.78 -16.05
C PRO A 88 15.57 6.20 -14.58
N TRP A 89 14.46 5.93 -13.90
CA TRP A 89 14.35 6.17 -12.45
C TRP A 89 13.77 4.97 -11.72
N LYS A 90 14.23 4.75 -10.49
CA LYS A 90 13.76 3.66 -9.64
C LYS A 90 12.58 4.10 -8.79
N LEU A 91 11.54 3.28 -8.75
CA LEU A 91 10.48 3.37 -7.77
C LEU A 91 10.88 2.59 -6.52
N GLY A 92 10.72 3.20 -5.35
CA GLY A 92 10.90 2.56 -4.05
C GLY A 92 9.68 2.76 -3.16
N THR A 93 9.60 2.04 -2.05
CA THR A 93 8.46 2.10 -1.12
C THR A 93 8.20 3.48 -0.52
N SER A 94 9.17 4.39 -0.54
CA SER A 94 9.03 5.80 -0.15
C SER A 94 8.56 6.72 -1.28
N THR A 95 8.22 6.20 -2.46
CA THR A 95 7.77 7.02 -3.59
C THR A 95 6.43 7.66 -3.28
N ASP A 96 6.38 9.00 -3.33
CA ASP A 96 5.11 9.73 -3.31
C ASP A 96 4.37 9.53 -4.65
N VAL A 97 3.49 8.53 -4.69
CA VAL A 97 2.69 8.18 -5.87
C VAL A 97 1.71 9.28 -6.27
N LYS A 98 1.26 10.11 -5.33
CA LYS A 98 0.35 11.23 -5.61
C LYS A 98 1.10 12.35 -6.31
N GLN A 99 2.27 12.71 -5.79
CA GLN A 99 3.14 13.68 -6.44
C GLN A 99 3.55 13.19 -7.84
N LEU A 100 3.94 11.91 -7.97
CA LEU A 100 4.28 11.31 -9.27
C LEU A 100 3.11 11.39 -10.26
N ARG A 101 1.88 11.11 -9.83
CA ARG A 101 0.68 11.27 -10.67
C ARG A 101 0.51 12.72 -11.12
N VAL A 102 0.68 13.69 -10.22
CA VAL A 102 0.54 15.13 -10.55
C VAL A 102 1.59 15.54 -11.59
N GLU A 103 2.85 15.14 -11.38
CA GLU A 103 3.96 15.37 -12.31
C GLU A 103 3.66 14.77 -13.69
N LEU A 104 3.18 13.52 -13.73
CA LEU A 104 2.81 12.84 -14.96
C LEU A 104 1.60 13.49 -15.67
N GLY A 105 0.62 13.97 -14.90
CA GLY A 105 -0.52 14.73 -15.45
C GLY A 105 -0.10 16.06 -16.09
N ARG A 106 0.91 16.74 -15.53
CA ARG A 106 1.53 17.92 -16.15
C ARG A 106 2.28 17.54 -17.43
N ALA A 107 3.07 16.48 -17.40
CA ALA A 107 3.78 15.97 -18.58
C ALA A 107 2.83 15.63 -19.74
N GLN A 108 1.71 14.97 -19.45
CA GLN A 108 0.65 14.70 -20.44
C GLN A 108 0.05 15.99 -21.02
N THR A 109 -0.15 17.02 -20.18
CA THR A 109 -0.68 18.31 -20.63
C THR A 109 0.27 19.00 -21.61
N MET A 110 1.58 18.90 -21.36
CA MET A 110 2.64 19.46 -22.21
C MET A 110 2.84 18.69 -23.51
N ALA A 111 2.71 17.37 -23.46
CA ALA A 111 2.86 16.49 -24.62
C ALA A 111 1.65 16.53 -25.60
N ASN A 112 0.60 17.28 -25.28
CA ASN A 112 -0.54 17.46 -26.17
C ASN A 112 -0.21 18.36 -27.36
N SER A 113 -0.88 18.12 -28.50
CA SER A 113 -0.77 18.94 -29.71
C SER A 113 -1.10 20.43 -29.49
N ARG A 114 -1.82 20.76 -28.40
CA ARG A 114 -2.02 22.13 -27.89
C ARG A 114 -1.63 22.16 -26.40
N PRO A 115 -0.41 22.60 -26.05
CA PRO A 115 0.03 22.68 -24.67
C PRO A 115 -0.94 23.50 -23.80
N GLY A 116 -1.26 23.01 -22.60
CA GLY A 116 -2.14 23.71 -21.64
C GLY A 116 -3.65 23.44 -21.78
N LYS A 117 -4.12 22.85 -22.90
CA LYS A 117 -5.50 22.36 -23.08
C LYS A 117 -5.50 20.90 -23.52
N GLY A 118 -5.76 19.98 -22.60
CA GLY A 118 -5.94 18.58 -22.96
C GLY A 118 -6.20 17.65 -21.77
N ASN A 119 -6.80 16.51 -22.09
CA ASN A 119 -7.14 15.48 -21.11
C ASN A 119 -5.86 14.88 -20.47
N ARG A 120 -5.87 14.72 -19.14
CA ARG A 120 -4.77 14.17 -18.32
C ARG A 120 -4.93 12.67 -18.01
N THR A 121 -5.93 12.04 -18.62
CA THR A 121 -6.27 10.62 -18.41
C THR A 121 -6.20 9.84 -19.72
N LYS A 122 -5.19 10.14 -20.52
CA LYS A 122 -4.93 9.44 -21.80
C LYS A 122 -4.23 8.11 -21.56
N ARG A 123 -4.29 7.23 -22.56
CA ARG A 123 -3.62 5.92 -22.48
C ARG A 123 -2.10 6.09 -22.42
N LEU A 124 -1.49 5.38 -21.49
CA LEU A 124 -0.04 5.40 -21.23
C LEU A 124 0.57 4.04 -21.55
N ARG A 125 1.81 4.03 -22.04
CA ARG A 125 2.68 2.85 -22.05
C ARG A 125 3.87 3.13 -21.15
N ILE A 126 4.01 2.32 -20.11
CA ILE A 126 5.06 2.45 -19.08
C ILE A 126 6.03 1.30 -19.28
N TYR A 127 7.25 1.64 -19.69
CA TYR A 127 8.32 0.67 -19.89
C TYR A 127 9.09 0.52 -18.58
N SER A 128 9.17 -0.70 -18.07
CA SER A 128 9.76 -0.97 -16.77
C SER A 128 10.71 -2.17 -16.78
N GLN A 129 11.67 -2.10 -15.87
CA GLN A 129 12.54 -3.20 -15.47
C GLN A 129 12.13 -3.63 -14.07
N ILE A 130 11.81 -4.90 -13.89
CA ILE A 130 11.35 -5.47 -12.62
C ILE A 130 12.18 -6.71 -12.35
N SER A 131 12.86 -6.73 -11.20
CA SER A 131 13.66 -7.87 -10.78
C SER A 131 12.76 -9.00 -10.29
N GLY A 132 13.06 -10.24 -10.70
CA GLY A 132 12.30 -11.43 -10.33
C GLY A 132 11.99 -12.31 -11.54
N LEU A 133 11.53 -13.53 -11.28
CA LEU A 133 11.06 -14.47 -12.30
C LEU A 133 9.57 -14.23 -12.57
N PHE A 134 9.26 -13.07 -13.14
CA PHE A 134 7.92 -12.76 -13.60
C PHE A 134 7.80 -13.05 -15.10
N ASP A 135 6.66 -13.62 -15.49
CA ASP A 135 6.13 -13.48 -16.85
C ASP A 135 5.05 -12.39 -16.88
N ALA A 136 4.49 -12.11 -18.06
CA ALA A 136 3.49 -11.04 -18.20
C ALA A 136 2.21 -11.33 -17.40
N GLN A 137 1.81 -12.60 -17.28
CA GLN A 137 0.59 -13.00 -16.58
C GLN A 137 0.74 -12.85 -15.06
N SER A 138 1.78 -13.44 -14.49
CA SER A 138 2.09 -13.35 -13.06
C SER A 138 2.33 -11.92 -12.60
N LEU A 139 2.99 -11.09 -13.43
CA LEU A 139 3.11 -9.65 -13.16
C LEU A 139 1.74 -8.94 -13.25
N SER A 140 0.90 -9.30 -14.23
CA SER A 140 -0.44 -8.74 -14.32
C SER A 140 -1.29 -9.10 -13.09
N GLU A 141 -1.23 -10.33 -12.61
CA GLU A 141 -1.96 -10.76 -11.42
C GLU A 141 -1.46 -10.01 -10.17
N MET A 142 -0.14 -9.85 -10.04
CA MET A 142 0.48 -9.07 -8.96
C MET A 142 0.05 -7.59 -8.99
N ILE A 143 0.04 -6.98 -10.18
CA ILE A 143 -0.43 -5.59 -10.35
C ILE A 143 -1.94 -5.50 -10.17
N SER A 144 -2.73 -6.54 -10.42
CA SER A 144 -4.19 -6.54 -10.31
C SER A 144 -4.69 -6.69 -8.89
N VAL A 145 -4.19 -7.69 -8.17
CA VAL A 145 -4.62 -7.98 -6.79
C VAL A 145 -3.86 -7.11 -5.80
N GLY A 146 -2.70 -6.61 -6.21
CA GLY A 146 -1.72 -6.09 -5.28
C GLY A 146 -0.99 -7.24 -4.61
N ASN A 147 0.21 -6.95 -4.16
CA ASN A 147 0.94 -7.84 -3.30
C ASN A 147 0.08 -7.96 -2.03
N GLY A 148 -0.34 -9.16 -1.59
CA GLY A 148 -0.98 -9.41 -0.27
C GLY A 148 -0.06 -9.09 0.93
N TRP A 149 0.62 -7.96 0.86
CA TRP A 149 1.70 -7.45 1.67
C TRP A 149 1.07 -6.26 2.37
N GLY A 150 0.83 -6.37 3.68
CA GLY A 150 0.03 -5.43 4.47
C GLY A 150 0.60 -4.02 4.65
N LEU A 151 1.15 -3.42 3.61
CA LEU A 151 0.96 -1.99 3.43
C LEU A 151 -0.54 -1.81 3.17
N SER A 152 -1.24 -1.08 4.02
CA SER A 152 -2.58 -0.62 3.68
C SER A 152 -2.47 0.06 2.32
N GLU A 153 -3.22 -0.43 1.33
CA GLU A 153 -3.42 0.37 0.12
C GLU A 153 -3.86 1.75 0.58
N PRO A 154 -3.34 2.84 0.00
CA PRO A 154 -3.88 4.14 0.33
C PRO A 154 -5.40 4.03 0.13
N MET A 155 -6.18 4.34 1.17
CA MET A 155 -7.62 4.50 1.01
C MET A 155 -7.80 5.65 0.03
N LEU A 156 -7.99 5.29 -1.24
CA LEU A 156 -8.26 6.21 -2.33
C LEU A 156 -9.75 6.48 -2.25
N ASP A 157 -10.09 7.41 -1.35
CA ASP A 157 -11.42 7.96 -1.19
C ASP A 157 -11.89 8.61 -2.49
N ASP A 158 -13.16 8.37 -2.81
CA ASP A 158 -13.91 8.81 -3.99
C ASP A 158 -14.44 10.25 -3.82
N SER A 159 -14.14 10.92 -2.71
CA SER A 159 -14.49 12.33 -2.48
C SER A 159 -13.30 13.31 -2.47
N ASP A 160 -13.16 13.96 -3.63
CA ASP A 160 -12.82 15.37 -3.84
C ASP A 160 -11.40 15.94 -3.61
N VAL A 161 -11.09 16.91 -4.49
CA VAL A 161 -10.43 18.18 -4.17
C VAL A 161 -9.64 18.20 -2.85
N ALA A 162 -8.31 18.28 -2.97
CA ALA A 162 -7.33 18.49 -1.89
C ALA A 162 -6.97 17.29 -1.00
N GLY A 163 -5.88 16.61 -1.38
CA GLY A 163 -4.83 16.11 -0.50
C GLY A 163 -5.22 15.29 0.74
N PHE A 164 -5.23 13.96 0.63
CA PHE A 164 -5.03 13.09 1.80
C PHE A 164 -4.35 11.75 1.47
N GLN A 165 -3.03 11.65 1.66
CA GLN A 165 -2.33 10.37 1.92
C GLN A 165 -2.55 10.03 3.42
N PRO A 166 -2.52 8.76 3.87
CA PRO A 166 -2.30 8.51 5.28
C PRO A 166 -0.87 8.95 5.59
N SER A 167 -0.74 10.14 6.17
CA SER A 167 0.51 10.63 6.73
C SER A 167 1.01 9.64 7.79
N GLY A 168 2.31 9.63 8.12
CA GLY A 168 2.82 8.84 9.25
C GLY A 168 2.02 9.06 10.54
N GLU A 169 1.37 10.21 10.67
CA GLU A 169 0.43 10.55 11.74
C GLU A 169 -0.82 9.65 11.77
N VAL A 170 -1.40 9.27 10.62
CA VAL A 170 -2.54 8.34 10.56
C VAL A 170 -2.14 6.98 11.09
N ARG A 171 -0.95 6.50 10.70
CA ARG A 171 -0.41 5.23 11.18
C ARG A 171 -0.21 5.26 12.69
N VAL A 172 0.41 6.31 13.21
CA VAL A 172 0.63 6.50 14.66
C VAL A 172 -0.70 6.49 15.41
N VAL A 173 -1.72 7.17 14.89
CA VAL A 173 -3.05 7.24 15.54
C VAL A 173 -3.77 5.88 15.51
N VAL A 174 -3.61 5.09 14.44
CA VAL A 174 -4.17 3.74 14.35
C VAL A 174 -3.44 2.75 15.27
N GLU A 175 -2.10 2.80 15.31
CA GLU A 175 -1.27 1.98 16.20
C GLU A 175 -1.60 2.29 17.67
N GLN A 176 -1.64 3.58 18.04
CA GLN A 176 -2.01 4.00 19.39
C GLN A 176 -3.43 3.56 19.77
N HIS A 177 -4.41 3.71 18.88
CA HIS A 177 -5.78 3.29 19.15
C HIS A 177 -5.91 1.77 19.35
N ALA A 178 -5.11 0.99 18.64
CA ALA A 178 -5.06 -0.46 18.84
C ALA A 178 -4.44 -0.83 20.18
N MET A 179 -3.34 -0.18 20.58
CA MET A 179 -2.74 -0.34 21.90
C MET A 179 -3.71 0.05 23.02
N ASP A 180 -4.42 1.17 22.89
CA ASP A 180 -5.39 1.64 23.89
C ASP A 180 -6.58 0.68 24.03
N ALA A 181 -7.02 0.06 22.93
CA ALA A 181 -8.04 -0.97 22.96
C ALA A 181 -7.54 -2.26 23.63
N ALA A 182 -6.31 -2.68 23.35
CA ALA A 182 -5.68 -3.84 23.98
C ALA A 182 -5.46 -3.61 25.49
N THR A 183 -4.98 -2.43 25.89
CA THR A 183 -4.84 -2.02 27.29
C THR A 183 -6.18 -2.12 28.02
N ARG A 184 -7.23 -1.48 27.50
CA ARG A 184 -8.57 -1.54 28.09
C ARG A 184 -9.09 -2.97 28.21
N HIS A 185 -8.85 -3.82 27.21
CA HIS A 185 -9.28 -5.21 27.22
C HIS A 185 -8.66 -6.01 28.38
N TYR A 186 -7.35 -5.85 28.63
CA TYR A 186 -6.66 -6.58 29.70
C TYR A 186 -6.85 -5.96 31.08
N GLU A 187 -6.92 -4.63 31.20
CA GLU A 187 -7.24 -3.96 32.47
C GLU A 187 -8.62 -4.38 33.01
N GLN A 188 -9.62 -4.49 32.13
CA GLN A 188 -10.96 -4.98 32.50
C GLN A 188 -10.96 -6.43 33.02
N GLN A 189 -9.93 -7.20 32.72
CA GLN A 189 -9.72 -8.57 33.19
C GLN A 189 -8.79 -8.66 34.41
N GLY A 190 -8.46 -7.51 35.01
CA GLY A 190 -7.66 -7.40 36.22
C GLY A 190 -6.15 -7.52 35.99
N TRP A 191 -5.66 -7.25 34.77
CA TRP A 191 -4.23 -7.14 34.51
C TRP A 191 -3.73 -5.73 34.77
N THR A 192 -2.49 -5.62 35.25
CA THR A 192 -1.73 -4.37 35.22
C THR A 192 -0.98 -4.32 33.89
N VAL A 193 -1.26 -3.29 33.08
CA VAL A 193 -0.72 -3.15 31.72
C VAL A 193 0.30 -2.01 31.68
N ASP A 194 1.52 -2.31 31.21
CA ASP A 194 2.57 -1.33 30.96
C ASP A 194 2.81 -1.18 29.45
N PRO A 195 2.36 -0.05 28.83
CA PRO A 195 2.58 0.24 27.41
C PRO A 195 3.92 0.93 27.11
N SER A 196 4.73 1.25 28.14
CA SER A 196 5.98 1.99 27.94
C SER A 196 7.09 1.17 27.27
N VAL A 197 6.96 -0.16 27.34
CA VAL A 197 7.89 -1.16 26.76
C VAL A 197 7.92 -1.16 25.24
N ALA A 198 6.86 -0.68 24.57
CA ALA A 198 6.74 -0.66 23.11
C ALA A 198 7.90 0.05 22.38
N ARG A 199 8.62 0.94 23.06
CA ARG A 199 9.77 1.68 22.48
C ARG A 199 11.09 0.95 22.57
N THR A 200 11.21 -0.03 23.46
CA THR A 200 12.49 -0.69 23.80
C THR A 200 12.46 -2.19 23.56
N GLU A 201 11.28 -2.80 23.56
CA GLU A 201 11.08 -4.23 23.46
C GLU A 201 10.50 -4.65 22.10
N SER A 202 10.41 -5.96 21.88
CA SER A 202 9.86 -6.55 20.64
C SER A 202 8.36 -6.85 20.73
N PHE A 203 7.65 -6.19 21.64
CA PHE A 203 6.21 -6.32 21.88
C PHE A 203 5.64 -5.01 22.43
N ASP A 204 4.33 -4.81 22.27
CA ASP A 204 3.67 -3.53 22.57
C ASP A 204 3.31 -3.33 24.05
N LEU A 205 2.78 -4.37 24.72
CA LEU A 205 2.33 -4.25 26.12
C LEU A 205 2.90 -5.35 27.01
N LEU A 206 3.35 -4.97 28.20
CA LEU A 206 3.66 -5.89 29.28
C LEU A 206 2.47 -5.97 30.24
N CYS A 207 1.78 -7.11 30.23
CA CYS A 207 0.67 -7.38 31.14
C CYS A 207 1.15 -8.25 32.30
N THR A 208 0.90 -7.81 33.54
CA THR A 208 1.24 -8.56 34.75
C THR A 208 0.02 -8.76 35.64
N ARG A 209 -0.11 -9.94 36.24
CA ARG A 209 -1.16 -10.25 37.21
C ARG A 209 -0.68 -11.29 38.19
N ALA A 210 -0.55 -10.91 39.46
CA ALA A 210 0.04 -11.74 40.51
C ALA A 210 1.43 -12.31 40.11
N ARG A 211 1.51 -13.58 39.69
CA ARG A 211 2.75 -14.23 39.22
C ARG A 211 2.74 -14.52 37.72
N GLU A 212 1.71 -14.08 37.01
CA GLU A 212 1.56 -14.25 35.57
C GLU A 212 2.16 -13.05 34.83
N VAL A 213 2.91 -13.32 33.77
CA VAL A 213 3.41 -12.34 32.81
C VAL A 213 2.88 -12.72 31.44
N LEU A 214 2.38 -11.72 30.72
CA LEU A 214 1.86 -11.83 29.37
C LEU A 214 2.44 -10.70 28.53
N HIS A 215 3.04 -11.04 27.39
CA HIS A 215 3.42 -10.06 26.38
C HIS A 215 2.32 -9.94 25.34
N VAL A 216 1.97 -8.72 24.96
CA VAL A 216 0.89 -8.48 23.98
C VAL A 216 1.44 -7.70 22.80
N GLU A 217 1.10 -8.17 21.61
CA GLU A 217 1.27 -7.47 20.34
C GLU A 217 -0.10 -6.90 19.91
N ALA A 218 -0.19 -5.62 19.61
CA ALA A 218 -1.41 -4.91 19.23
C ALA A 218 -1.33 -4.39 17.80
N LYS A 219 -2.18 -4.90 16.91
CA LYS A 219 -2.22 -4.51 15.50
C LYS A 219 -3.52 -3.79 15.18
N GLY A 220 -3.40 -2.55 14.71
CA GLY A 220 -4.52 -1.74 14.23
C GLY A 220 -4.63 -1.74 12.71
N THR A 221 -5.86 -1.81 12.20
CA THR A 221 -6.14 -1.58 10.78
C THR A 221 -7.50 -0.93 10.56
N THR A 222 -7.58 -0.07 9.54
CA THR A 222 -8.85 0.45 9.02
C THR A 222 -9.59 -0.60 8.17
N GLY A 223 -8.89 -1.65 7.72
CA GLY A 223 -9.43 -2.77 6.96
C GLY A 223 -10.08 -3.86 7.82
N ASN A 224 -10.39 -5.01 7.21
CA ASN A 224 -11.20 -6.07 7.83
C ASN A 224 -10.47 -6.95 8.88
N GLY A 225 -9.15 -6.76 9.07
CA GLY A 225 -8.36 -7.48 10.07
C GLY A 225 -8.08 -8.95 9.77
N ARG A 226 -8.23 -9.41 8.52
CA ARG A 226 -7.97 -10.82 8.16
C ARG A 226 -6.49 -11.19 8.12
N GLN A 227 -5.62 -10.21 7.96
CA GLN A 227 -4.17 -10.35 7.94
C GLN A 227 -3.55 -9.18 8.70
N VAL A 228 -2.41 -9.43 9.33
CA VAL A 228 -1.61 -8.41 10.02
C VAL A 228 -0.16 -8.55 9.60
N LEU A 229 0.57 -7.44 9.54
CA LEU A 229 2.00 -7.46 9.33
C LEU A 229 2.72 -7.71 10.64
N LEU A 230 3.74 -8.57 10.58
CA LEU A 230 4.62 -8.83 11.70
C LEU A 230 6.06 -8.58 11.28
N THR A 231 6.85 -8.00 12.17
CA THR A 231 8.30 -7.95 11.98
C THR A 231 8.94 -9.29 12.34
N TRP A 232 10.15 -9.54 11.84
CA TRP A 232 10.90 -10.75 12.19
C TRP A 232 11.08 -10.88 13.72
N ARG A 233 11.25 -9.75 14.43
CA ARG A 233 11.43 -9.72 15.88
C ARG A 233 10.15 -10.13 16.62
N GLU A 234 8.99 -9.65 16.16
CA GLU A 234 7.69 -10.02 16.73
C GLU A 234 7.42 -11.52 16.54
N VAL A 235 7.73 -12.06 15.36
CA VAL A 235 7.60 -13.50 15.08
C VAL A 235 8.51 -14.32 15.97
N GLU A 236 9.79 -13.96 16.10
CA GLU A 236 10.71 -14.67 16.99
C GLU A 236 10.28 -14.59 18.45
N HIS A 237 9.88 -13.39 18.92
CA HIS A 237 9.44 -13.20 20.29
C HIS A 237 8.22 -14.06 20.63
N ALA A 238 7.23 -14.11 19.73
CA ALA A 238 6.05 -14.96 19.87
C ALA A 238 6.37 -16.46 19.87
N ARG A 239 7.48 -16.90 19.25
CA ARG A 239 7.93 -18.29 19.28
C ARG A 239 8.69 -18.65 20.56
N LEU A 240 9.50 -17.72 21.07
CA LEU A 240 10.41 -17.97 22.18
C LEU A 240 9.77 -17.70 23.54
N PHE A 241 8.85 -16.74 23.62
CA PHE A 241 8.27 -16.33 24.90
C PHE A 241 7.09 -17.23 25.29
N PRO A 242 7.01 -17.73 26.53
CA PRO A 242 6.02 -18.75 26.92
C PRO A 242 4.55 -18.33 26.79
N ARG A 243 4.26 -17.03 26.93
CA ARG A 243 2.89 -16.50 26.87
C ARG A 243 2.84 -15.16 26.15
N VAL A 244 2.41 -15.23 24.89
CA VAL A 244 2.20 -14.07 24.04
C VAL A 244 0.76 -14.05 23.56
N ALA A 245 0.17 -12.86 23.47
CA ALA A 245 -1.12 -12.65 22.85
C ALA A 245 -1.02 -11.67 21.68
N LEU A 246 -1.87 -11.87 20.67
CA LEU A 246 -2.09 -10.92 19.58
C LEU A 246 -3.47 -10.31 19.73
N VAL A 247 -3.54 -8.99 19.72
CA VAL A 247 -4.78 -8.22 19.67
C VAL A 247 -4.86 -7.52 18.33
N VAL A 248 -5.91 -7.81 17.56
CA VAL A 248 -6.16 -7.17 16.27
C VAL A 248 -7.40 -6.29 16.39
N VAL A 249 -7.23 -5.00 16.10
CA VAL A 249 -8.32 -4.02 16.07
C VAL A 249 -8.59 -3.64 14.62
N SER A 250 -9.74 -4.06 14.11
CA SER A 250 -10.11 -4.00 12.68
C SER A 250 -11.29 -3.08 12.44
N GLY A 251 -11.38 -2.44 11.28
CA GLY A 251 -12.44 -1.47 10.97
C GLY A 251 -12.31 -0.18 11.78
N ILE A 252 -11.07 0.25 12.08
CA ILE A 252 -10.82 1.54 12.71
C ILE A 252 -11.20 2.65 11.73
N VAL A 253 -11.93 3.65 12.22
CA VAL A 253 -12.28 4.84 11.43
C VAL A 253 -11.36 5.97 11.86
N VAL A 254 -10.62 6.55 10.91
CA VAL A 254 -9.75 7.70 11.16
C VAL A 254 -10.43 8.96 10.62
N VAL A 255 -10.58 9.96 11.48
CA VAL A 255 -11.21 11.24 11.14
C VAL A 255 -10.18 12.35 11.30
N ARG A 256 -10.17 13.31 10.38
CA ARG A 256 -9.35 14.51 10.47
C ARG A 256 -10.24 15.71 10.80
N GLU A 257 -10.15 16.16 12.04
CA GLU A 257 -10.76 17.42 12.50
C GLU A 257 -9.66 18.48 12.64
N SER A 258 -9.40 19.00 13.85
CA SER A 258 -8.24 19.85 14.17
C SER A 258 -6.96 19.03 14.35
N LEU A 259 -7.08 17.79 14.84
CA LEU A 259 -6.04 16.76 14.91
C LEU A 259 -6.60 15.46 14.31
N LEU A 260 -5.70 14.51 14.01
CA LEU A 260 -6.11 13.16 13.62
C LEU A 260 -6.59 12.38 14.84
N ALA A 261 -7.73 11.71 14.69
CA ALA A 261 -8.29 10.83 15.70
C ALA A 261 -8.73 9.50 15.08
N ALA A 262 -8.57 8.41 15.84
CA ALA A 262 -9.08 7.09 15.49
C ALA A 262 -10.23 6.70 16.41
N HIS A 263 -11.23 6.05 15.84
CA HIS A 263 -12.46 5.69 16.52
C HIS A 263 -12.91 4.27 16.13
N GLY A 264 -13.70 3.67 17.03
CA GLY A 264 -14.37 2.40 16.78
C GLY A 264 -13.40 1.22 16.64
N GLY A 265 -13.74 0.31 15.73
CA GLY A 265 -13.00 -0.93 15.50
C GLY A 265 -13.50 -2.13 16.32
N ARG A 266 -13.43 -3.31 15.71
CA ARG A 266 -13.72 -4.60 16.32
C ARG A 266 -12.42 -5.22 16.82
N VAL A 267 -12.38 -5.52 18.11
CA VAL A 267 -11.26 -6.19 18.79
C VAL A 267 -11.38 -7.70 18.62
N ALA A 268 -10.35 -8.33 18.09
CA ALA A 268 -10.16 -9.77 18.07
C ALA A 268 -8.91 -10.11 18.89
N VAL A 269 -9.03 -11.06 19.82
CA VAL A 269 -7.95 -11.43 20.75
C VAL A 269 -7.59 -12.88 20.55
N PHE A 270 -6.29 -13.12 20.38
CA PHE A 270 -5.68 -14.44 20.28
C PHE A 270 -4.78 -14.61 21.51
N ASP A 271 -5.29 -15.21 22.58
CA ASP A 271 -4.55 -15.51 23.83
C ASP A 271 -4.84 -16.97 24.26
N PRO A 272 -3.88 -17.90 24.16
CA PRO A 272 -2.51 -17.67 23.68
C PRO A 272 -2.46 -17.54 22.16
N TRP A 273 -1.57 -16.69 21.68
CA TRP A 273 -1.24 -16.62 20.26
C TRP A 273 -0.11 -17.60 19.95
N ARG A 274 -0.41 -18.59 19.11
CA ARG A 274 0.57 -19.57 18.63
C ARG A 274 0.76 -19.38 17.13
N ILE A 275 1.98 -18.98 16.74
CA ILE A 275 2.33 -18.81 15.33
C ILE A 275 2.76 -20.14 14.73
N GLU A 276 2.13 -20.53 13.64
CA GLU A 276 2.57 -21.66 12.80
C GLU A 276 3.26 -21.15 11.53
N GLU A 277 4.30 -21.86 11.06
CA GLU A 277 5.05 -21.47 9.84
C GLU A 277 4.15 -21.34 8.61
N CYS A 278 3.12 -22.20 8.50
CA CYS A 278 2.17 -22.18 7.39
C CYS A 278 1.25 -20.95 7.37
N GLN A 279 1.20 -20.17 8.46
CA GLN A 279 0.46 -18.92 8.57
C GLN A 279 1.29 -17.71 8.19
N LEU A 280 2.61 -17.87 8.05
CA LEU A 280 3.53 -16.80 7.72
C LEU A 280 3.86 -16.80 6.23
N SER A 281 3.89 -15.60 5.66
CA SER A 281 4.47 -15.36 4.35
C SER A 281 5.59 -14.34 4.53
N ALA A 282 6.82 -14.70 4.12
CA ALA A 282 7.96 -13.79 4.25
C ALA A 282 7.78 -12.58 3.32
N THR A 283 7.57 -11.40 3.91
CA THR A 283 7.32 -10.14 3.20
C THR A 283 8.51 -9.19 3.22
N GLN A 284 9.51 -9.39 4.06
CA GLN A 284 10.67 -8.48 4.11
C GLN A 284 11.95 -9.23 4.45
N TYR A 285 13.01 -8.92 3.71
CA TYR A 285 14.36 -9.39 3.99
C TYR A 285 15.27 -8.19 4.29
N ARG A 286 16.09 -8.31 5.33
CA ARG A 286 17.14 -7.35 5.66
C ARG A 286 18.49 -7.98 5.35
N CYS A 287 19.28 -7.30 4.52
CA CYS A 287 20.64 -7.71 4.18
C CYS A 287 21.65 -6.73 4.80
N ALA A 288 22.66 -7.25 5.49
CA ALA A 288 23.79 -6.45 5.94
C ALA A 288 24.75 -6.27 4.76
N VAL A 289 25.10 -5.02 4.45
CA VAL A 289 26.09 -4.68 3.43
C VAL A 289 27.43 -4.34 4.11
N PRO A 290 28.58 -4.79 3.56
CA PRO A 290 29.88 -4.40 4.08
C PRO A 290 30.05 -2.88 4.09
N ALA A 291 30.69 -2.33 5.12
CA ALA A 291 31.04 -0.92 5.16
C ALA A 291 32.02 -0.62 4.01
N VAL A 292 31.70 0.36 3.19
CA VAL A 292 32.65 0.90 2.20
C VAL A 292 33.65 1.75 2.99
N THR A 293 34.90 1.29 3.07
CA THR A 293 36.04 2.06 3.58
C THR A 293 36.43 3.16 2.61
#